data_AF-A0A014LJB6-F1
#
_entry.id   AF-A0A014LJB6-F1
#
_cell.length_a   1.000
_cell.length_b   1.000
_cell.length_c   1.000
_cell.angle_alpha   90.00
_cell.angle_beta   90.00
_cell.angle_gamma   90.00
#
_symmetry.space_group_name_H-M   'P 1'
#
loop_
_entity.id
_entity.type
_entity.pdbx_description
1 polymer ?
#
loop_
_entity_poly.entity_id
_entity_poly.type
_entity_poly.pdbx_seq_one_letter_code
_entity_poly.pdbx_strand_id
1 'polypeptide(L)'
;MTDAQPPAEQVTAEVRRLKEMSHQAFFEAWATYVLGGVDRLAPRDVQAAAFRSPDVASRTLAAADRVARELKTALPRRDGESKREYQARMNAFRTQLQAARQPIVDTIEDLAVDEAEYLAQLDDEAFAAEWLAFVQQVAGSTRPGRDYVQGLAFRSPEVAPRTQAVAVQMRRVPEQYLPAKEGESRKAHHARVTQLRSRLEAELRFLQYTLNYSVARWGRMPTAPNHRLQAMRLLAEKYPEEFSQLLNAVRADARKAREEVRRQRRYEKRAAARQAN
;
A
#
# COMPACT_ATOMS: atom_id res chain seq x y z
N MET A 1 -34.95 0.73 -7.85
CA MET A 1 -35.11 -0.69 -8.17
C MET A 1 -34.47 -1.44 -7.03
N THR A 2 -35.20 -2.36 -6.42
CA THR A 2 -34.87 -3.09 -5.20
C THR A 2 -33.42 -3.58 -5.19
N ASP A 3 -32.62 -3.08 -4.25
CA ASP A 3 -31.33 -3.63 -3.80
C ASP A 3 -31.59 -5.01 -3.15
N ALA A 4 -32.00 -5.98 -3.95
CA ALA A 4 -32.08 -7.36 -3.51
C ALA A 4 -30.63 -7.82 -3.30
N GLN A 5 -30.27 -8.02 -2.04
CA GLN A 5 -28.97 -8.57 -1.68
C GLN A 5 -28.76 -9.90 -2.43
N PRO A 6 -27.61 -10.10 -3.11
CA PRO A 6 -27.38 -11.32 -3.87
C PRO A 6 -27.49 -12.56 -2.97
N PRO A 7 -27.98 -13.70 -3.47
CA PRO A 7 -28.15 -14.91 -2.67
C PRO A 7 -26.83 -15.32 -2.01
N ALA A 8 -26.84 -15.53 -0.70
CA ALA A 8 -25.64 -15.81 0.08
C ALA A 8 -24.86 -17.03 -0.45
N GLU A 9 -25.57 -18.08 -0.85
CA GLU A 9 -24.97 -19.29 -1.43
C GLU A 9 -24.18 -19.01 -2.72
N GLN A 10 -24.67 -18.11 -3.58
CA GLN A 10 -23.98 -17.72 -4.81
C GLN A 10 -22.71 -16.92 -4.51
N VAL A 11 -22.78 -16.02 -3.53
CA VAL A 11 -21.61 -15.25 -3.07
C VAL A 11 -20.56 -16.19 -2.46
N THR A 12 -20.97 -17.15 -1.63
CA THR A 12 -20.04 -18.13 -1.04
C THR A 12 -19.38 -19.01 -2.09
N ALA A 13 -20.13 -19.47 -3.10
CA ALA A 13 -19.58 -20.25 -4.22
C ALA A 13 -18.57 -19.42 -5.03
N GLU A 14 -18.87 -18.15 -5.29
CA GLU A 14 -17.98 -17.25 -6.01
C GLU A 14 -16.71 -16.93 -5.20
N VAL A 15 -16.83 -16.71 -3.89
CA VAL A 15 -15.66 -16.55 -3.01
C VAL A 15 -14.77 -17.80 -3.06
N ARG A 16 -15.34 -19.00 -3.02
CA ARG A 16 -14.58 -20.26 -3.13
C ARG A 16 -13.83 -20.32 -4.46
N ARG A 17 -14.51 -20.02 -5.57
CA ARG A 17 -13.90 -19.94 -6.90
C ARG A 17 -12.71 -18.98 -6.93
N LEU A 18 -12.91 -17.76 -6.41
CA LEU A 18 -11.87 -16.73 -6.37
C LEU A 18 -10.66 -17.14 -5.50
N LYS A 19 -10.88 -17.88 -4.40
CA LYS A 19 -9.79 -18.40 -3.55
C LYS A 19 -8.93 -19.42 -4.30
N GLU A 20 -9.56 -20.30 -5.08
CA GLU A 20 -8.90 -21.38 -5.84
C GLU A 20 -8.16 -20.89 -7.10
N MET A 21 -8.49 -19.70 -7.60
CA MET A 21 -7.80 -19.12 -8.76
C MET A 21 -6.30 -18.88 -8.51
N SER A 22 -5.50 -18.98 -9.58
CA SER A 22 -4.12 -18.50 -9.58
C SER A 22 -4.06 -16.96 -9.43
N HIS A 23 -2.91 -16.41 -9.02
CA HIS A 23 -2.75 -14.95 -8.89
C HIS A 23 -3.06 -14.21 -10.21
N GLN A 24 -2.65 -14.78 -11.34
CA GLN A 24 -2.88 -14.18 -12.65
C GLN A 24 -4.36 -14.26 -13.06
N ALA A 25 -5.01 -15.41 -12.86
CA ALA A 25 -6.44 -15.58 -13.18
C ALA A 25 -7.32 -14.65 -12.32
N PHE A 26 -6.98 -14.50 -11.03
CA PHE A 26 -7.69 -13.57 -10.14
C PHE A 26 -7.51 -12.11 -10.56
N PHE A 27 -6.29 -11.72 -10.95
CA PHE A 27 -6.01 -10.38 -11.46
C PHE A 27 -6.84 -10.07 -12.72
N GLU A 28 -6.91 -11.03 -13.66
CA GLU A 28 -7.70 -10.91 -14.89
C GLU A 28 -9.21 -10.84 -14.59
N ALA A 29 -9.69 -11.66 -13.65
CA ALA A 29 -11.09 -11.62 -13.20
C ALA A 29 -11.45 -10.25 -12.61
N TRP A 30 -10.61 -9.70 -11.73
CA TRP A 30 -10.82 -8.36 -11.18
C TRP A 30 -10.79 -7.27 -12.25
N ALA A 31 -9.79 -7.29 -13.15
CA ALA A 31 -9.71 -6.31 -14.24
C ALA A 31 -10.94 -6.37 -15.16
N THR A 32 -11.41 -7.57 -15.48
CA THR A 32 -12.61 -7.80 -16.28
C THR A 32 -13.86 -7.27 -15.59
N TYR A 33 -14.01 -7.53 -14.28
CA TYR A 33 -15.11 -6.99 -13.48
C TYR A 33 -15.15 -5.46 -13.53
N VAL A 34 -14.01 -4.79 -13.28
CA VAL A 34 -13.93 -3.31 -13.31
C VAL A 34 -14.27 -2.76 -14.70
N LEU A 35 -13.86 -3.44 -15.77
CA LEU A 35 -14.13 -3.03 -17.16
C LEU A 35 -15.60 -3.17 -17.59
N GLY A 36 -16.48 -3.67 -16.74
CA GLY A 36 -17.86 -3.93 -17.13
C GLY A 36 -18.05 -5.28 -17.83
N GLY A 37 -17.03 -6.15 -17.81
CA GLY A 37 -17.12 -7.49 -18.40
C GLY A 37 -18.20 -8.33 -17.74
N VAL A 38 -18.83 -9.19 -18.54
CA VAL A 38 -19.85 -10.13 -18.07
C VAL A 38 -19.15 -11.49 -17.88
N ASP A 39 -19.00 -11.91 -16.63
CA ASP A 39 -18.65 -13.29 -16.35
C ASP A 39 -19.92 -14.13 -16.52
N ARG A 40 -19.84 -15.18 -17.32
CA ARG A 40 -20.99 -16.07 -17.55
C ARG A 40 -21.29 -16.94 -16.32
N LEU A 41 -20.33 -17.06 -15.40
CA LEU A 41 -20.43 -17.94 -14.24
C LEU A 41 -21.11 -17.30 -13.04
N ALA A 42 -21.08 -15.97 -12.92
CA ALA A 42 -21.67 -15.27 -11.78
C ALA A 42 -22.25 -13.90 -12.19
N PRO A 43 -23.46 -13.55 -11.73
CA PRO A 43 -24.01 -12.19 -11.85
C PRO A 43 -23.06 -11.13 -11.28
N ARG A 44 -23.17 -9.89 -11.79
CA ARG A 44 -22.21 -8.81 -11.48
C ARG A 44 -22.27 -8.37 -10.00
N ASP A 45 -23.47 -8.35 -9.43
CA ASP A 45 -23.73 -8.11 -8.01
C ASP A 45 -23.14 -9.20 -7.12
N VAL A 46 -23.21 -10.47 -7.54
CA VAL A 46 -22.55 -11.60 -6.86
C VAL A 46 -21.03 -11.45 -6.89
N GLN A 47 -20.45 -11.11 -8.05
CA GLN A 47 -19.01 -10.84 -8.15
C GLN A 47 -18.59 -9.67 -7.26
N ALA A 48 -19.35 -8.56 -7.29
CA ALA A 48 -19.10 -7.39 -6.45
C ALA A 48 -19.08 -7.77 -4.97
N ALA A 49 -20.07 -8.56 -4.53
CA ALA A 49 -20.18 -9.04 -3.16
C ALA A 49 -19.06 -10.03 -2.79
N ALA A 50 -18.62 -10.88 -3.72
CA ALA A 50 -17.54 -11.83 -3.48
C ALA A 50 -16.18 -11.14 -3.38
N PHE A 51 -15.87 -10.16 -4.24
CA PHE A 51 -14.61 -9.42 -4.21
C PHE A 51 -14.40 -8.64 -2.91
N ARG A 52 -15.49 -8.16 -2.28
CA ARG A 52 -15.49 -7.50 -0.96
C ARG A 52 -15.56 -8.47 0.22
N SER A 53 -15.63 -9.79 -0.02
CA SER A 53 -15.70 -10.74 1.09
C SER A 53 -14.40 -10.72 1.91
N PRO A 54 -14.46 -10.81 3.26
CA PRO A 54 -13.28 -10.81 4.12
C PRO A 54 -12.19 -11.81 3.69
N ASP A 55 -12.61 -12.96 3.18
CA ASP A 55 -11.75 -14.05 2.72
C ASP A 55 -10.83 -13.68 1.55
N VAL A 56 -11.20 -12.68 0.74
CA VAL A 56 -10.46 -12.29 -0.47
C VAL A 56 -10.17 -10.80 -0.57
N ALA A 57 -10.76 -9.96 0.29
CA ALA A 57 -10.69 -8.50 0.22
C ALA A 57 -9.25 -7.98 0.05
N SER A 58 -8.31 -8.47 0.85
CA SER A 58 -6.91 -8.04 0.74
C SER A 58 -6.23 -8.47 -0.56
N ARG A 59 -6.59 -9.65 -1.09
CA ARG A 59 -6.11 -10.11 -2.41
C ARG A 59 -6.72 -9.26 -3.53
N THR A 60 -7.99 -8.88 -3.38
CA THR A 60 -8.70 -7.93 -4.26
C THR A 60 -8.00 -6.57 -4.25
N LEU A 61 -7.63 -6.04 -3.08
CA LEU A 61 -6.91 -4.76 -2.99
C LEU A 61 -5.55 -4.83 -3.67
N ALA A 62 -4.80 -5.91 -3.47
CA ALA A 62 -3.52 -6.11 -4.16
C ALA A 62 -3.67 -6.17 -5.69
N ALA A 63 -4.73 -6.84 -6.18
CA ALA A 63 -5.06 -6.86 -7.61
C ALA A 63 -5.45 -5.46 -8.11
N ALA A 64 -6.25 -4.70 -7.37
CA ALA A 64 -6.63 -3.33 -7.71
C ALA A 64 -5.42 -2.39 -7.79
N ASP A 65 -4.51 -2.46 -6.82
CA ASP A 65 -3.26 -1.69 -6.82
C ASP A 65 -2.35 -2.09 -7.98
N ARG A 66 -2.30 -3.39 -8.35
CA ARG A 66 -1.59 -3.85 -9.55
C ARG A 66 -2.20 -3.28 -10.82
N VAL A 67 -3.53 -3.32 -10.98
CA VAL A 67 -4.24 -2.74 -12.13
C VAL A 67 -3.95 -1.23 -12.23
N ALA A 68 -3.93 -0.52 -11.11
CA ALA A 68 -3.63 0.91 -11.07
C ALA A 68 -2.19 1.23 -11.55
N ARG A 69 -1.21 0.36 -11.23
CA ARG A 69 0.18 0.49 -11.72
C ARG A 69 0.33 0.08 -13.18
N GLU A 70 -0.39 -0.96 -13.60
CA GLU A 70 -0.29 -1.60 -14.93
C GLU A 70 -1.45 -1.21 -15.86
N LEU A 71 -1.99 0.01 -15.74
CA LEU A 71 -3.18 0.45 -16.47
C LEU A 71 -3.14 0.20 -17.99
N LYS A 72 -1.97 0.36 -18.62
CA LYS A 72 -1.81 0.15 -20.07
C LYS A 72 -1.88 -1.32 -20.47
N THR A 73 -1.43 -2.21 -19.58
CA THR A 73 -1.50 -3.67 -19.75
C THR A 73 -2.93 -4.14 -19.54
N ALA A 74 -3.59 -3.64 -18.50
CA ALA A 74 -4.99 -3.96 -18.22
C ALA A 74 -5.96 -3.39 -19.27
N LEU A 75 -5.59 -2.28 -19.91
CA LEU A 75 -6.39 -1.60 -20.92
C LEU A 75 -5.54 -1.26 -22.16
N PRO A 76 -5.26 -2.24 -23.03
CA PRO A 76 -4.52 -2.00 -24.26
C PRO A 76 -5.32 -1.11 -25.21
N ARG A 77 -4.61 -0.38 -26.06
CA ARG A 77 -5.21 0.41 -27.15
C ARG A 77 -5.81 -0.54 -28.18
N ARG A 78 -7.00 -0.22 -28.69
CA ARG A 78 -7.68 -1.03 -29.72
C ARG A 78 -7.19 -0.66 -31.11
N ASP A 79 -7.30 -1.59 -32.05
CA ASP A 79 -7.02 -1.33 -33.45
C ASP A 79 -7.95 -0.23 -33.98
N GLY A 80 -7.38 0.73 -34.70
CA GLY A 80 -8.11 1.90 -35.22
C GLY A 80 -8.50 2.97 -34.19
N GLU A 81 -8.30 2.74 -32.88
CA GLU A 81 -8.68 3.71 -31.84
C GLU A 81 -7.80 4.95 -31.87
N SER A 82 -8.40 6.14 -31.93
CA SER A 82 -7.64 7.39 -31.90
C SER A 82 -6.99 7.60 -30.53
N LYS A 83 -5.91 8.39 -30.47
CA LYS A 83 -5.26 8.70 -29.19
C LYS A 83 -6.20 9.39 -28.20
N ARG A 84 -7.15 10.20 -28.70
CA ARG A 84 -8.12 10.91 -27.88
C ARG A 84 -9.15 9.95 -27.29
N GLU A 85 -9.65 9.01 -28.09
CA GLU A 85 -10.54 7.94 -27.64
C GLU A 85 -9.87 7.06 -26.60
N TYR A 86 -8.62 6.62 -26.84
CA TYR A 86 -7.86 5.82 -25.88
C TYR A 86 -7.70 6.54 -24.54
N GLN A 87 -7.36 7.83 -24.56
CA GLN A 87 -7.21 8.60 -23.33
C GLN A 87 -8.54 8.79 -22.59
N ALA A 88 -9.65 8.99 -23.31
CA ALA A 88 -10.98 9.08 -22.71
C ALA A 88 -11.37 7.76 -22.02
N ARG A 89 -11.13 6.63 -22.70
CA ARG A 89 -11.37 5.28 -22.14
C ARG A 89 -10.49 4.99 -20.93
N MET A 90 -9.21 5.36 -20.97
CA MET A 90 -8.31 5.27 -19.81
C MET A 90 -8.80 6.09 -18.62
N ASN A 91 -9.30 7.31 -18.85
CA ASN A 91 -9.81 8.16 -17.77
C ASN A 91 -11.08 7.55 -17.16
N ALA A 92 -12.02 7.09 -17.99
CA ALA A 92 -13.22 6.39 -17.53
C ALA A 92 -12.85 5.14 -16.71
N PHE A 93 -11.87 4.35 -17.18
CA PHE A 93 -11.39 3.17 -16.47
C PHE A 93 -10.77 3.50 -15.11
N ARG A 94 -10.02 4.60 -14.99
CA ARG A 94 -9.51 5.05 -13.67
C ARG A 94 -10.64 5.37 -12.71
N THR A 95 -11.67 6.06 -13.17
CA THR A 95 -12.84 6.38 -12.34
C THR A 95 -13.58 5.10 -11.91
N GLN A 96 -13.78 4.16 -12.83
CA GLN A 96 -14.39 2.86 -12.54
C GLN A 96 -13.55 2.05 -11.55
N LEU A 97 -12.22 2.02 -11.73
CA LEU A 97 -11.30 1.34 -10.81
C LEU A 97 -11.36 1.95 -9.42
N GLN A 98 -11.39 3.29 -9.31
CA GLN A 98 -11.51 3.97 -8.03
C GLN A 98 -12.85 3.64 -7.35
N ALA A 99 -13.95 3.69 -8.09
CA ALA A 99 -15.29 3.36 -7.57
C ALA A 99 -15.39 1.90 -7.13
N ALA A 100 -14.83 0.97 -7.89
CA ALA A 100 -14.81 -0.46 -7.54
C ALA A 100 -13.86 -0.77 -6.37
N ARG A 101 -12.77 0.00 -6.22
CA ARG A 101 -11.79 -0.18 -5.14
C ARG A 101 -12.32 0.30 -3.79
N GLN A 102 -13.15 1.34 -3.74
CA GLN A 102 -13.57 1.94 -2.47
C GLN A 102 -14.25 0.94 -1.52
N PRO A 103 -15.25 0.13 -1.94
CA PRO A 103 -15.88 -0.85 -1.04
C PRO A 103 -14.91 -1.90 -0.49
N ILE A 104 -13.84 -2.21 -1.21
CA ILE A 104 -12.80 -3.14 -0.78
C ILE A 104 -11.94 -2.51 0.31
N VAL A 105 -11.62 -1.22 0.16
CA VAL A 105 -10.90 -0.44 1.19
C VAL A 105 -11.72 -0.39 2.46
N ASP A 106 -13.01 -0.05 2.35
CA ASP A 106 -13.92 0.05 3.50
C ASP A 106 -13.96 -1.30 4.26
N THR A 107 -14.09 -2.42 3.55
CA THR A 107 -14.06 -3.76 4.17
C THR A 107 -12.73 -4.03 4.90
N ILE A 108 -11.60 -3.64 4.29
CA ILE A 108 -10.27 -3.85 4.91
C ILE A 108 -10.11 -2.97 6.15
N GLU A 109 -10.65 -1.76 6.13
CA GLU A 109 -10.66 -0.86 7.28
C GLU A 109 -11.52 -1.43 8.41
N ASP A 110 -12.71 -1.95 8.13
CA ASP A 110 -13.57 -2.61 9.11
C ASP A 110 -12.86 -3.83 9.74
N LEU A 111 -12.27 -4.70 8.92
CA LEU A 111 -11.50 -5.85 9.42
C LEU A 111 -10.27 -5.42 10.25
N ALA A 112 -9.67 -4.27 9.93
CA ALA A 112 -8.54 -3.75 10.68
C ALA A 112 -8.95 -3.19 12.05
N VAL A 113 -10.20 -2.73 12.20
CA VAL A 113 -10.77 -2.38 13.51
C VAL A 113 -10.92 -3.64 14.36
N ASP A 114 -11.54 -4.69 13.83
CA ASP A 114 -11.71 -5.97 14.54
C ASP A 114 -10.35 -6.57 14.96
N GLU A 115 -9.36 -6.55 14.05
CA GLU A 115 -8.00 -7.01 14.36
C GLU A 115 -7.30 -6.12 15.40
N ALA A 116 -7.54 -4.81 15.40
CA ALA A 116 -6.99 -3.91 16.41
C ALA A 116 -7.58 -4.19 17.80
N GLU A 117 -8.89 -4.45 17.89
CA GLU A 117 -9.54 -4.86 19.14
C GLU A 117 -8.97 -6.18 19.67
N TYR A 118 -8.74 -7.16 18.78
CA TYR A 118 -8.07 -8.41 19.14
C TYR A 118 -6.65 -8.16 19.67
N LEU A 119 -5.84 -7.38 18.95
CA LEU A 119 -4.47 -7.06 19.35
C LEU A 119 -4.40 -6.30 20.69
N ALA A 120 -5.38 -5.44 20.97
CA ALA A 120 -5.46 -4.69 22.23
C ALA A 120 -5.68 -5.61 23.44
N GLN A 121 -6.33 -6.76 23.26
CA GLN A 121 -6.63 -7.73 24.32
C GLN A 121 -5.45 -8.68 24.63
N LEU A 122 -4.46 -8.77 23.75
CA LEU A 122 -3.30 -9.64 23.95
C LEU A 122 -2.43 -9.16 25.11
N ASP A 123 -1.81 -10.10 25.83
CA ASP A 123 -0.73 -9.79 26.76
C ASP A 123 0.55 -9.33 26.02
N ASP A 124 1.54 -8.84 26.76
CA ASP A 124 2.74 -8.23 26.16
C ASP A 124 3.59 -9.24 25.37
N GLU A 125 3.60 -10.50 25.78
CA GLU A 125 4.37 -11.55 25.12
C GLU A 125 3.72 -11.97 23.79
N ALA A 126 2.41 -12.25 23.82
CA ALA A 126 1.62 -12.59 22.64
C ALA A 126 1.60 -11.43 21.64
N PHE A 127 1.44 -10.19 22.13
CA PHE A 127 1.47 -9.00 21.29
C PHE A 127 2.83 -8.83 20.59
N ALA A 128 3.94 -9.01 21.33
CA ALA A 128 5.27 -8.95 20.74
C ALA A 128 5.51 -10.06 19.72
N ALA A 129 4.98 -11.27 19.96
CA ALA A 129 5.08 -12.38 19.02
C ALA A 129 4.33 -12.08 17.71
N GLU A 130 3.10 -11.55 17.78
CA GLU A 130 2.32 -11.17 16.60
C GLU A 130 3.01 -10.03 15.81
N TRP A 131 3.50 -9.01 16.50
CA TRP A 131 4.25 -7.92 15.86
C TRP A 131 5.53 -8.43 15.17
N LEU A 132 6.29 -9.30 15.84
CA LEU A 132 7.49 -9.90 15.26
C LEU A 132 7.15 -10.72 14.01
N ALA A 133 6.09 -11.54 14.07
CA ALA A 133 5.64 -12.34 12.94
C ALA A 133 5.26 -11.46 11.75
N PHE A 134 4.54 -10.36 11.99
CA PHE A 134 4.20 -9.36 10.98
C PHE A 134 5.46 -8.75 10.34
N VAL A 135 6.41 -8.26 11.13
CA VAL A 135 7.65 -7.64 10.60
C VAL A 135 8.55 -8.65 9.88
N GLN A 136 8.52 -9.92 10.29
CA GLN A 136 9.28 -10.98 9.64
C GLN A 136 8.66 -11.48 8.33
N GLN A 137 7.41 -11.15 8.01
CA GLN A 137 6.83 -11.52 6.73
C GLN A 137 7.66 -10.93 5.58
N VAL A 138 8.03 -11.80 4.65
CA VAL A 138 8.81 -11.43 3.47
C VAL A 138 7.85 -10.78 2.47
N ALA A 139 8.20 -9.59 1.97
CA ALA A 139 7.54 -9.02 0.80
C ALA A 139 7.60 -10.05 -0.35
N GLY A 140 6.46 -10.63 -0.70
CA GLY A 140 6.36 -11.75 -1.66
C GLY A 140 6.14 -13.14 -1.07
N SER A 141 5.80 -13.27 0.22
CA SER A 141 5.30 -14.55 0.75
C SER A 141 3.99 -14.95 0.05
N THR A 142 3.77 -16.26 -0.12
CA THR A 142 2.67 -16.89 -0.87
C THR A 142 1.27 -16.67 -0.28
N ARG A 143 1.12 -15.92 0.82
CA ARG A 143 -0.17 -15.42 1.31
C ARG A 143 -0.36 -13.96 0.91
N PRO A 144 -0.90 -13.65 -0.28
CA PRO A 144 -1.32 -12.30 -0.60
C PRO A 144 -2.47 -11.89 0.32
N GLY A 145 -2.24 -10.87 1.15
CA GLY A 145 -3.33 -10.13 1.80
C GLY A 145 -3.50 -10.25 3.31
N ARG A 146 -2.60 -10.92 4.06
CA ARG A 146 -2.58 -10.72 5.53
C ARG A 146 -1.93 -9.38 5.93
N ASP A 147 -1.25 -8.72 4.98
CA ASP A 147 -0.43 -7.52 5.14
C ASP A 147 -1.20 -6.21 5.42
N TYR A 148 -2.38 -6.03 4.82
CA TYR A 148 -3.06 -4.72 4.88
C TYR A 148 -3.85 -4.54 6.18
N VAL A 149 -4.64 -5.55 6.55
CA VAL A 149 -5.47 -5.55 7.77
C VAL A 149 -4.58 -5.45 9.01
N GLN A 150 -3.62 -6.38 9.18
CA GLN A 150 -2.70 -6.35 10.34
C GLN A 150 -1.84 -5.09 10.36
N GLY A 151 -1.34 -4.65 9.20
CA GLY A 151 -0.57 -3.42 9.11
C GLY A 151 -1.37 -2.17 9.50
N LEU A 152 -2.65 -2.10 9.16
CA LEU A 152 -3.55 -1.02 9.62
C LEU A 152 -3.87 -1.17 11.11
N ALA A 153 -4.15 -2.39 11.57
CA ALA A 153 -4.48 -2.68 12.97
C ALA A 153 -3.33 -2.30 13.94
N PHE A 154 -2.09 -2.71 13.65
CA PHE A 154 -0.91 -2.32 14.44
C PHE A 154 -0.65 -0.81 14.45
N ARG A 155 -1.12 -0.11 13.42
CA ARG A 155 -1.01 1.35 13.27
C ARG A 155 -2.28 2.07 13.74
N SER A 156 -3.30 1.38 14.22
CA SER A 156 -4.52 1.99 14.73
C SER A 156 -4.21 2.89 15.94
N PRO A 157 -4.98 3.95 16.21
CA PRO A 157 -4.71 4.84 17.33
C PRO A 157 -4.66 4.15 18.70
N GLU A 158 -5.42 3.07 18.88
CA GLU A 158 -5.48 2.29 20.10
C GLU A 158 -4.21 1.46 20.32
N VAL A 159 -3.70 0.83 19.26
CA VAL A 159 -2.60 -0.14 19.34
C VAL A 159 -1.23 0.51 19.06
N ALA A 160 -1.18 1.56 18.25
CA ALA A 160 0.07 2.17 17.76
C ALA A 160 1.07 2.59 18.85
N PRO A 161 0.67 3.16 20.01
CA PRO A 161 1.62 3.48 21.08
C PRO A 161 2.33 2.23 21.62
N ARG A 162 1.58 1.14 21.81
CA ARG A 162 2.11 -0.15 22.26
C ARG A 162 3.03 -0.77 21.21
N THR A 163 2.61 -0.77 19.94
CA THR A 163 3.44 -1.21 18.80
C THR A 163 4.76 -0.43 18.75
N GLN A 164 4.71 0.90 18.93
CA GLN A 164 5.92 1.73 18.93
C GLN A 164 6.88 1.35 20.07
N ALA A 165 6.38 1.15 21.29
CA ALA A 165 7.19 0.75 22.43
C ALA A 165 7.90 -0.58 22.18
N VAL A 166 7.15 -1.59 21.72
CA VAL A 166 7.68 -2.92 21.38
C VAL A 166 8.69 -2.84 20.23
N ALA A 167 8.38 -2.12 19.15
CA ALA A 167 9.29 -1.97 18.01
C ALA A 167 10.61 -1.27 18.39
N VAL A 168 10.57 -0.28 19.27
CA VAL A 168 11.78 0.37 19.82
C VAL A 168 12.58 -0.61 20.67
N GLN A 169 11.93 -1.40 21.52
CA GLN A 169 12.60 -2.42 22.35
C GLN A 169 13.24 -3.51 21.49
N MET A 170 12.52 -4.07 20.52
CA MET A 170 13.03 -5.06 19.57
C MET A 170 14.23 -4.55 18.78
N ARG A 171 14.22 -3.27 18.37
CA ARG A 171 15.37 -2.69 17.65
C ARG A 171 16.61 -2.57 18.55
N ARG A 172 16.42 -2.22 19.84
CA ARG A 172 17.50 -2.10 20.83
C ARG A 172 18.09 -3.47 21.19
N VAL A 173 17.23 -4.45 21.47
CA VAL A 173 17.64 -5.78 21.94
C VAL A 173 17.04 -6.87 21.04
N PRO A 174 17.47 -6.97 19.76
CA PRO A 174 16.88 -7.90 18.80
C PRO A 174 17.11 -9.37 19.17
N GLU A 175 18.17 -9.66 19.92
CA GLU A 175 18.54 -11.03 20.31
C GLU A 175 17.50 -11.69 21.23
N GLN A 176 16.75 -10.92 22.01
CA GLN A 176 15.64 -11.42 22.84
C GLN A 176 14.47 -11.96 21.99
N TYR A 177 14.24 -11.35 20.83
CA TYR A 177 13.10 -11.66 19.97
C TYR A 177 13.49 -12.59 18.82
N LEU A 178 14.77 -12.65 18.49
CA LEU A 178 15.29 -13.42 17.37
C LEU A 178 16.48 -14.26 17.82
N PRO A 179 16.29 -15.29 18.65
CA PRO A 179 17.38 -16.15 19.09
C PRO A 179 18.04 -16.88 17.90
N ALA A 180 19.32 -17.22 18.09
CA ALA A 180 20.05 -18.04 17.12
C ALA A 180 19.41 -19.42 17.00
N LYS A 181 19.23 -19.91 15.77
CA LYS A 181 18.72 -21.26 15.53
C LYS A 181 19.84 -22.29 15.71
N GLU A 182 19.47 -23.51 16.07
CA GLU A 182 20.42 -24.61 16.14
C GLU A 182 21.10 -24.84 14.77
N GLY A 183 22.43 -24.96 14.75
CA GLY A 183 23.23 -25.09 13.52
C GLY A 183 23.37 -23.79 12.70
N GLU A 184 22.84 -22.66 13.15
CA GLU A 184 22.95 -21.39 12.44
C GLU A 184 24.36 -20.79 12.57
N SER A 185 24.98 -20.45 11.44
CA SER A 185 26.25 -19.73 11.46
C SER A 185 26.08 -18.32 12.05
N ARG A 186 27.11 -17.82 12.75
CA ARG A 186 27.14 -16.44 13.28
C ARG A 186 26.81 -15.38 12.21
N LYS A 187 27.28 -15.60 10.97
CA LYS A 187 27.03 -14.70 9.83
C LYS A 187 25.57 -14.71 9.40
N ALA A 188 24.93 -15.88 9.32
CA ALA A 188 23.52 -16.01 8.98
C ALA A 188 22.62 -15.36 10.05
N HIS A 189 22.95 -15.58 11.33
CA HIS A 189 22.27 -14.94 12.44
C HIS A 189 22.36 -13.40 12.37
N HIS A 190 23.58 -12.86 12.19
CA HIS A 190 23.80 -11.42 12.04
C HIS A 190 23.02 -10.82 10.85
N ALA A 191 22.95 -11.54 9.72
CA ALA A 191 22.19 -11.11 8.56
C ALA A 191 20.68 -11.01 8.86
N ARG A 192 20.10 -11.99 9.58
CA ARG A 192 18.70 -11.93 9.99
C ARG A 192 18.42 -10.79 10.97
N VAL A 193 19.29 -10.57 11.95
CA VAL A 193 19.16 -9.43 12.89
C VAL A 193 19.21 -8.10 12.14
N THR A 194 20.11 -7.98 11.16
CA THR A 194 20.22 -6.77 10.31
C THR A 194 18.95 -6.56 9.49
N GLN A 195 18.40 -7.63 8.90
CA GLN A 195 17.14 -7.58 8.15
C GLN A 195 15.97 -7.18 9.05
N LEU A 196 15.86 -7.75 10.25
CA LEU A 196 14.84 -7.38 11.22
C LEU A 196 14.91 -5.90 11.57
N ARG A 197 16.11 -5.37 11.89
CA ARG A 197 16.30 -3.94 12.19
C ARG A 197 15.87 -3.04 11.04
N SER A 198 16.25 -3.39 9.81
CA SER A 198 15.88 -2.61 8.62
C SER A 198 14.36 -2.57 8.42
N ARG A 199 13.66 -3.69 8.65
CA ARG A 199 12.20 -3.76 8.54
C ARG A 199 11.50 -3.02 9.67
N LEU A 200 11.95 -3.19 10.91
CA LEU A 200 11.47 -2.41 12.06
C LEU A 200 11.62 -0.91 11.81
N GLU A 201 12.72 -0.46 11.19
CA GLU A 201 12.90 0.95 10.86
C GLU A 201 11.89 1.44 9.83
N ALA A 202 11.61 0.64 8.79
CA ALA A 202 10.57 0.98 7.81
C ALA A 202 9.19 1.09 8.47
N GLU A 203 8.83 0.12 9.31
CA GLU A 203 7.56 0.08 10.03
C GLU A 203 7.40 1.22 11.05
N LEU A 204 8.48 1.56 11.78
CA LEU A 204 8.49 2.69 12.71
C LEU A 204 8.21 4.02 12.01
N ARG A 205 8.63 4.19 10.75
CA ARG A 205 8.30 5.40 9.98
C ARG A 205 6.80 5.49 9.72
N PHE A 206 6.15 4.38 9.37
CA PHE A 206 4.70 4.34 9.17
C PHE A 206 3.93 4.59 10.47
N LEU A 207 4.35 3.96 11.58
CA LEU A 207 3.77 4.20 12.91
C LEU A 207 3.90 5.67 13.32
N GLN A 208 5.05 6.29 13.07
CA GLN A 208 5.27 7.70 13.39
C GLN A 208 4.30 8.62 12.64
N TYR A 209 3.96 8.30 11.38
CA TYR A 209 2.95 9.07 10.65
C TYR A 209 1.58 9.00 11.32
N THR A 210 1.14 7.80 11.73
CA THR A 210 -0.17 7.65 12.39
C THR A 210 -0.21 8.34 13.74
N LEU A 211 0.84 8.20 14.55
CA LEU A 211 0.95 8.87 15.84
C LEU A 211 1.00 10.40 15.71
N ASN A 212 1.69 10.92 14.69
CA ASN A 212 1.69 12.36 14.42
C ASN A 212 0.29 12.84 13.98
N TYR A 213 -0.42 12.05 13.18
CA TYR A 213 -1.78 12.36 12.75
C TYR A 213 -2.77 12.37 13.92
N SER A 214 -2.69 11.38 14.82
CA SER A 214 -3.56 11.33 16.01
C SER A 214 -3.34 12.55 16.91
N VAL A 215 -2.08 12.96 17.14
CA VAL A 215 -1.74 14.18 17.88
C VAL A 215 -2.26 15.44 17.17
N ALA A 216 -2.12 15.52 15.84
CA ALA A 216 -2.60 16.65 15.04
C ALA A 216 -4.12 16.82 15.08
N ARG A 217 -4.90 15.71 15.14
CA ARG A 217 -6.36 15.74 15.28
C ARG A 217 -6.82 16.50 16.53
N TRP A 218 -6.02 16.48 17.60
CA TRP A 218 -6.27 17.20 18.84
C TRP A 218 -5.76 18.66 18.83
N GLY A 219 -5.43 19.20 17.64
CA GLY A 219 -4.91 20.56 17.50
C GLY A 219 -3.49 20.75 18.06
N ARG A 220 -2.80 19.65 18.41
CA ARG A 220 -1.43 19.69 18.91
C ARG A 220 -0.46 19.53 17.74
N MET A 221 0.57 20.38 17.69
CA MET A 221 1.68 20.17 16.75
C MET A 221 2.31 18.79 16.98
N PRO A 222 2.80 18.10 15.94
CA PRO A 222 3.55 16.86 16.09
C PRO A 222 4.66 17.03 17.13
N THR A 223 4.71 16.16 18.12
CA THR A 223 5.67 16.23 19.25
C THR A 223 7.09 15.88 18.83
N ALA A 224 7.25 15.18 17.71
CA ALA A 224 8.55 14.85 17.15
C ALA A 224 9.24 16.12 16.61
N PRO A 225 10.42 16.49 17.13
CA PRO A 225 11.17 17.62 16.58
C PRO A 225 11.53 17.32 15.12
N ASN A 226 11.08 18.20 14.21
CA ASN A 226 11.52 18.14 12.83
C ASN A 226 12.96 18.66 12.75
N HIS A 227 13.94 17.80 13.05
CA HIS A 227 15.35 18.15 13.10
C HIS A 227 15.85 18.73 11.77
N ARG A 228 15.28 18.31 10.64
CA ARG A 228 15.58 18.90 9.33
C ARG A 228 15.11 20.36 9.26
N LEU A 229 13.86 20.63 9.67
CA LEU A 229 13.34 21.99 9.73
C LEU A 229 14.11 22.84 10.76
N GLN A 230 14.48 22.28 11.91
CA GLN A 230 15.29 22.96 12.92
C GLN A 230 16.69 23.28 12.39
N ALA A 231 17.37 22.33 11.75
CA ALA A 231 18.66 22.56 11.10
C ALA A 231 18.55 23.61 10.00
N MET A 232 17.48 23.57 9.18
CA MET A 232 17.22 24.60 8.17
C MET A 232 16.94 25.98 8.78
N ARG A 233 16.22 26.06 9.91
CA ARG A 233 16.02 27.32 10.64
C ARG A 233 17.33 27.86 11.18
N LEU A 234 18.12 27.03 11.85
CA LEU A 234 19.45 27.41 12.36
C LEU A 234 20.39 27.86 11.23
N LEU A 235 20.32 27.21 10.07
CA LEU A 235 21.12 27.58 8.90
C LEU A 235 20.62 28.89 8.27
N ALA A 236 19.31 29.09 8.20
CA ALA A 236 18.70 30.34 7.71
C ALA A 236 18.94 31.53 8.65
N GLU A 237 18.96 31.30 9.96
CA GLU A 237 19.26 32.32 10.97
C GLU A 237 20.74 32.73 10.92
N LYS A 238 21.65 31.76 10.75
CA LYS A 238 23.09 32.03 10.69
C LYS A 238 23.57 32.56 9.33
N TYR A 239 22.95 32.11 8.24
CA TYR A 239 23.39 32.41 6.86
C TYR A 239 22.18 32.69 5.96
N PRO A 240 21.45 33.80 6.17
CA PRO A 240 20.20 34.07 5.47
C PRO A 240 20.38 34.21 3.95
N GLU A 241 21.46 34.87 3.51
CA GLU A 241 21.74 35.09 2.09
C GLU A 241 22.13 33.78 1.39
N GLU A 242 23.06 33.02 1.95
CA GLU A 242 23.50 31.73 1.41
C GLU A 242 22.35 30.72 1.35
N PHE A 243 21.50 30.70 2.39
CA PHE A 243 20.31 29.86 2.42
C PHE A 243 19.32 30.24 1.31
N SER A 244 19.10 31.54 1.08
CA SER A 244 18.24 32.02 0.00
C SER A 244 18.80 31.65 -1.38
N GLN A 245 20.12 31.75 -1.57
CA GLN A 245 20.81 31.36 -2.80
C GLN A 245 20.69 29.85 -3.04
N LEU A 246 20.92 29.02 -2.02
CA LEU A 246 20.74 27.57 -2.08
C LEU A 246 19.29 27.18 -2.41
N LEU A 247 18.30 27.81 -1.77
CA LEU A 247 16.89 27.55 -2.08
C LEU A 247 16.54 27.93 -3.52
N ASN A 248 17.06 29.06 -4.01
CA ASN A 248 16.85 29.50 -5.37
C ASN A 248 17.54 28.58 -6.38
N ALA A 249 18.75 28.10 -6.09
CA ALA A 249 19.46 27.10 -6.88
C ALA A 249 18.68 25.78 -6.96
N VAL A 250 18.25 25.24 -5.81
CA VAL A 250 17.43 24.02 -5.76
C VAL A 250 16.12 24.18 -6.52
N ARG A 251 15.46 25.34 -6.42
CA ARG A 251 14.24 25.64 -7.19
C ARG A 251 14.52 25.73 -8.69
N ALA A 252 15.64 26.33 -9.09
CA ALA A 252 16.06 26.43 -10.49
C ALA A 252 16.37 25.04 -11.07
N ASP A 253 17.10 24.20 -10.33
CA ASP A 253 17.43 22.83 -10.74
C ASP A 253 16.18 21.96 -10.83
N ALA A 254 15.26 22.08 -9.88
CA ALA A 254 13.96 21.39 -9.95
C ALA A 254 13.12 21.83 -11.16
N ARG A 255 13.20 23.11 -11.56
CA ARG A 255 12.56 23.60 -12.79
C ARG A 255 13.23 23.02 -14.03
N LYS A 256 14.57 23.06 -14.11
CA LYS A 256 15.35 22.47 -15.21
C LYS A 256 15.08 20.98 -15.38
N ALA A 257 15.11 20.20 -14.30
CA ALA A 257 14.80 18.77 -14.33
C ALA A 257 13.37 18.50 -14.85
N ARG A 258 12.38 19.31 -14.44
CA ARG A 258 11.01 19.21 -14.98
C ARG A 258 10.94 19.54 -16.47
N GLU A 259 11.71 20.53 -16.93
CA GLU A 259 11.80 20.90 -18.34
C GLU A 259 12.49 19.82 -19.18
N GLU A 260 13.56 19.23 -18.69
CA GLU A 260 14.26 18.10 -19.32
C GLU A 260 13.35 16.89 -19.44
N VAL A 261 12.65 16.51 -18.37
CA VAL A 261 11.63 15.45 -18.41
C VAL A 261 10.54 15.78 -19.43
N ARG A 262 10.10 17.04 -19.52
CA ARG A 262 9.13 17.47 -20.55
C ARG A 262 9.71 17.38 -21.96
N ARG A 263 10.98 17.74 -22.17
CA ARG A 263 11.68 17.66 -23.46
C ARG A 263 11.89 16.22 -23.89
N GLN A 264 12.36 15.35 -23.00
CA GLN A 264 12.50 13.91 -23.22
C GLN A 264 11.16 13.29 -23.59
N ARG A 265 10.09 13.55 -22.81
CA ARG A 265 8.74 13.10 -23.15
C ARG A 265 8.24 13.62 -24.50
N ARG A 266 8.63 14.83 -24.93
CA ARG A 266 8.29 15.37 -26.27
C ARG A 266 9.11 14.67 -27.36
N TYR A 267 10.38 14.38 -27.11
CA TYR A 267 11.26 13.67 -28.03
C TYR A 267 10.80 12.22 -28.23
N GLU A 268 10.55 11.48 -27.14
CA GLU A 268 9.95 10.14 -27.15
C GLU A 268 8.62 10.12 -27.91
N LYS A 269 7.75 11.13 -27.68
CA LYS A 269 6.49 11.26 -28.42
C LYS A 269 6.70 11.48 -29.92
N ARG A 270 7.73 12.22 -30.33
CA ARG A 270 8.05 12.45 -31.75
C ARG A 270 8.70 11.22 -32.39
N ALA A 271 9.58 10.52 -31.68
CA ALA A 271 10.19 9.28 -32.13
C ALA A 271 9.14 8.18 -32.32
N ALA A 272 8.24 8.00 -31.34
CA ALA A 272 7.12 7.06 -31.43
C ALA A 272 6.14 7.40 -32.56
N ALA A 273 5.93 8.69 -32.87
CA ALA A 273 5.09 9.11 -33.99
C ALA A 273 5.75 8.88 -35.37
N ARG A 274 7.08 8.87 -35.46
CA ARG A 274 7.83 8.58 -36.69
C ARG A 274 7.97 7.08 -36.98
N GLN A 275 7.93 6.24 -35.96
CA GLN A 275 7.97 4.77 -36.11
C GLN A 275 6.59 4.15 -36.39
N ALA A 276 5.52 4.93 -36.23
CA ALA A 276 4.14 4.50 -36.46
C ALA A 276 3.59 4.92 -37.84
N ASN A 277 4.39 5.63 -38.64
CA ASN A 277 4.17 5.94 -40.05
C ASN A 277 5.16 5.15 -40.90
#